data_AF-W9YXG3-F1
#
_entry.id   AF-W9YXG3-F1
#
_cell.length_a   1.000
_cell.length_b   1.000
_cell.length_c   1.000
_cell.angle_alpha   90.00
_cell.angle_beta   90.00
_cell.angle_gamma   90.00
#
_symmetry.space_group_name_H-M   'P 1'
#
loop_
_entity.id
_entity.type
_entity.pdbx_description
1 polymer ?
#
loop_
_entity_poly.entity_id
_entity_poly.type
_entity_poly.pdbx_seq_one_letter_code
_entity_poly.pdbx_strand_id
1 'polypeptide(L)'
;MDVAQFPTNVLVTVDFARTIQTIRTLGESYVLDAYQRPVQWILTSVGGDESDSRDNNNNSRCSSIKHLVVISPYEARELQPAVRRSTRVTLHLYAPRPNLGIRPLDGLDLYNVSAIRMSPTPPIDLVTQLNLFSGQLYLKSFSEYVQVCNTLRLAWLEAEPGSSIAADGFIVRDADSSGRIPTTSTSTFLQSPVPFLRTLMMQIRNHCEEIDKTHMGAILGGRLLCPSDFEEP
;
A
#
# COMPACT_ATOMS: atom_id res chain seq x y z
N MET A 1 -4.93 -5.01 -17.49
CA MET A 1 -5.38 -4.04 -16.49
C MET A 1 -4.62 -2.74 -16.71
N ASP A 2 -5.29 -1.60 -16.57
CA ASP A 2 -4.64 -0.28 -16.63
C ASP A 2 -4.08 0.10 -15.25
N VAL A 3 -2.76 0.22 -15.15
CA VAL A 3 -2.05 0.56 -13.90
C VAL A 3 -2.30 2.01 -13.48
N ALA A 4 -2.73 2.88 -14.40
CA ALA A 4 -3.06 4.27 -14.09
C ALA A 4 -4.28 4.42 -13.17
N GLN A 5 -5.06 3.36 -12.97
CA GLN A 5 -6.18 3.34 -12.01
C GLN A 5 -5.71 3.20 -10.56
N PHE A 6 -4.46 2.83 -10.29
CA PHE A 6 -3.93 2.81 -8.93
C PHE A 6 -3.68 4.24 -8.42
N PRO A 7 -3.84 4.49 -7.11
CA PRO A 7 -3.49 5.76 -6.50
C PRO A 7 -2.02 6.13 -6.72
N THR A 8 -1.74 7.42 -6.84
CA THR A 8 -0.40 7.95 -7.18
C THR A 8 0.40 8.43 -5.97
N ASN A 9 -0.03 8.10 -4.76
CA ASN A 9 0.61 8.58 -3.54
C ASN A 9 1.86 7.79 -3.15
N VAL A 10 2.01 6.56 -3.64
CA VAL A 10 3.21 5.74 -3.49
C VAL A 10 4.04 5.84 -4.77
N LEU A 11 5.20 6.49 -4.67
CA LEU A 11 6.13 6.70 -5.75
C LEU A 11 7.34 5.79 -5.59
N VAL A 12 8.06 5.55 -6.69
CA VAL A 12 9.24 4.69 -6.71
C VAL A 12 10.33 5.37 -7.52
N THR A 13 11.57 5.31 -7.05
CA THR A 13 12.72 5.85 -7.80
C THR A 13 13.10 4.94 -8.97
N VAL A 14 13.76 5.54 -9.96
CA VAL A 14 14.28 4.79 -11.11
C VAL A 14 15.34 3.77 -10.68
N ASP A 15 16.18 4.09 -9.69
CA ASP A 15 17.22 3.18 -9.19
C ASP A 15 16.62 1.99 -8.45
N PHE A 16 15.55 2.18 -7.67
CA PHE A 16 14.82 1.07 -7.08
C PHE A 16 14.19 0.18 -8.15
N ALA A 17 13.54 0.79 -9.16
CA ALA A 17 12.81 0.06 -10.19
C ALA A 17 13.72 -0.74 -11.15
N ARG A 18 14.98 -0.31 -11.34
CA ARG A 18 15.94 -0.97 -12.25
C ARG A 18 16.99 -1.75 -11.47
N THR A 19 16.74 -3.04 -11.21
CA THR A 19 17.72 -3.90 -10.54
C THR A 19 18.78 -4.50 -11.47
N ILE A 20 18.43 -4.85 -12.71
CA ILE A 20 19.37 -5.46 -13.66
C ILE A 20 19.53 -4.56 -14.90
N GLN A 21 20.79 -4.34 -15.29
CA GLN A 21 21.12 -3.84 -16.62
C GLN A 21 21.00 -5.00 -17.61
N THR A 22 19.95 -5.01 -18.43
CA THR A 22 19.77 -6.05 -19.45
C THR A 22 20.85 -5.92 -20.52
N ILE A 23 21.64 -6.99 -20.70
CA ILE A 23 22.48 -7.12 -21.89
C ILE A 23 21.53 -7.49 -23.03
N ARG A 24 21.45 -6.65 -24.07
CA ARG A 24 20.51 -6.78 -25.21
C ARG A 24 20.60 -8.09 -26.00
N THR A 25 21.50 -9.01 -25.64
CA THR A 25 21.80 -10.25 -26.37
C THR A 25 21.12 -11.51 -25.80
N LEU A 26 20.49 -11.45 -24.62
CA LEU A 26 19.68 -12.57 -24.13
C LEU A 26 18.22 -12.34 -24.51
N GLY A 27 17.63 -13.30 -25.22
CA GLY A 27 16.32 -13.21 -25.86
C GLY A 27 15.13 -12.93 -24.93
N GLU A 28 13.97 -12.78 -25.56
CA GLU A 28 12.70 -12.20 -25.05
C GLU A 28 12.03 -12.92 -23.85
N SER A 29 12.67 -13.91 -23.22
CA SER A 29 12.07 -14.77 -22.18
C SER A 29 12.73 -14.71 -20.80
N TYR A 30 13.48 -13.64 -20.46
CA TYR A 30 14.13 -13.54 -19.16
C TYR A 30 13.15 -13.07 -18.07
N VAL A 31 12.96 -13.87 -17.01
CA VAL A 31 12.12 -13.52 -15.85
C VAL A 31 12.90 -12.55 -14.95
N LEU A 32 12.87 -11.27 -15.30
CA LEU A 32 13.54 -10.20 -14.54
C LEU A 32 12.90 -9.95 -13.17
N ASP A 33 11.65 -10.37 -12.99
CA ASP A 33 10.88 -10.13 -11.76
C ASP A 33 11.48 -10.81 -10.53
N ALA A 34 12.22 -11.92 -10.70
CA ALA A 34 12.94 -12.59 -9.62
C ALA A 34 14.03 -11.73 -8.97
N TYR A 35 14.43 -10.64 -9.62
CA TYR A 35 15.44 -9.71 -9.13
C TYR A 35 14.84 -8.39 -8.65
N GLN A 36 13.52 -8.32 -8.44
CA GLN A 36 12.93 -7.15 -7.83
C GLN A 36 13.46 -6.96 -6.41
N ARG A 37 13.78 -5.71 -6.06
CA ARG A 37 14.25 -5.37 -4.72
C ARG A 37 13.08 -5.47 -3.73
N PRO A 38 13.31 -5.97 -2.50
CA PRO A 38 12.33 -5.87 -1.45
C PRO A 38 12.07 -4.40 -1.12
N VAL A 39 10.82 -4.04 -0.88
CA VAL A 39 10.44 -2.71 -0.42
C VAL A 39 10.89 -2.58 1.03
N GLN A 40 11.90 -1.75 1.28
CA GLN A 40 12.53 -1.61 2.61
C GLN A 40 12.74 -0.16 3.03
N TRP A 41 13.19 0.69 2.11
CA TRP A 41 13.53 2.08 2.42
C TRP A 41 12.45 3.01 1.88
N ILE A 42 11.79 3.71 2.79
CA ILE A 42 10.67 4.60 2.46
C ILE A 42 11.01 6.02 2.89
N LEU A 43 10.89 6.97 1.96
CA LEU A 43 11.00 8.38 2.24
C LEU A 43 9.60 8.96 2.41
N THR A 44 9.32 9.59 3.55
CA THR A 44 8.13 10.41 3.75
C THR A 44 8.52 11.88 3.71
N SER A 45 7.64 12.70 3.14
CA SER A 45 7.74 14.15 3.25
C SER A 45 6.54 14.69 4.02
N VAL A 46 6.84 15.54 4.97
CA VAL A 46 5.87 16.30 5.73
C VAL A 46 5.56 17.59 4.98
N GLY A 47 4.32 17.71 4.52
CA GLY A 47 3.81 18.95 3.95
C GLY A 47 3.63 19.99 5.07
N GLY A 48 4.09 21.21 4.84
CA GLY A 48 3.61 22.37 5.58
C GLY A 48 2.62 23.06 4.67
N ASP A 49 1.33 23.03 5.00
CA ASP A 49 0.36 23.86 4.28
C ASP A 49 0.63 25.32 4.65
N GLU A 50 1.37 26.02 3.79
CA GLU A 50 1.48 27.48 3.84
C GLU A 50 0.17 28.14 3.33
N SER A 51 -0.73 27.39 2.69
CA SER A 51 -2.01 27.87 2.18
C SER A 51 -3.15 27.93 3.21
N ASP A 52 -3.03 27.26 4.36
CA ASP A 52 -4.04 27.32 5.45
C ASP A 52 -3.76 28.46 6.44
N SER A 53 -2.93 29.43 6.05
CA SER A 53 -2.59 30.63 6.82
C SER A 53 -3.74 31.64 7.01
N ARG A 54 -5.01 31.22 6.88
CA ARG A 54 -6.18 32.08 7.13
C ARG A 54 -7.09 31.63 8.28
N ASP A 55 -6.94 30.41 8.79
CA ASP A 55 -7.77 29.94 9.90
C ASP A 55 -7.00 30.03 11.21
N ASN A 56 -7.22 31.17 11.87
CA ASN A 56 -6.61 31.60 13.12
C ASN A 56 -7.24 30.84 14.31
N ASN A 57 -7.23 29.50 14.30
CA ASN A 57 -7.71 28.71 15.42
C ASN A 57 -6.64 27.72 15.89
N ASN A 58 -6.12 27.97 17.09
CA ASN A 58 -5.08 27.20 17.77
C ASN A 58 -5.57 25.80 18.17
N ASN A 59 -5.71 24.87 17.22
CA ASN A 59 -5.73 23.46 17.57
C ASN A 59 -5.13 22.60 16.44
N SER A 60 -3.92 22.09 16.69
CA SER A 60 -3.21 21.08 15.89
C SER A 60 -2.98 21.41 14.41
N ARG A 61 -1.85 22.08 14.11
CA ARG A 61 -1.23 22.01 12.77
C ARG A 61 -0.78 20.57 12.50
N CYS A 62 -1.69 19.73 12.01
CA CYS A 62 -1.39 18.34 11.70
C CYS A 62 -0.63 18.28 10.37
N SER A 63 0.69 18.42 10.47
CA SER A 63 1.64 18.12 9.43
C SER A 63 1.33 16.75 8.79
N SER A 64 0.73 16.73 7.60
CA SER A 64 0.27 15.48 6.97
C SER A 64 1.28 14.97 5.95
N ILE A 65 1.45 13.65 5.89
CA ILE A 65 2.28 12.98 4.87
C ILE A 65 1.44 12.87 3.60
N LYS A 66 1.89 13.53 2.52
CA LYS A 66 1.18 13.54 1.22
C LYS A 66 1.65 12.43 0.27
N HIS A 67 2.93 12.08 0.34
CA HIS A 67 3.56 11.12 -0.57
C HIS A 67 4.56 10.22 0.18
N LEU A 68 4.64 8.96 -0.27
CA LEU A 68 5.72 8.04 0.05
C LEU A 68 6.58 7.83 -1.19
N VAL A 69 7.88 7.72 -1.00
CA VAL A 69 8.80 7.34 -2.07
C VAL A 69 9.57 6.10 -1.63
N VAL A 70 9.40 5.01 -2.36
CA VAL A 70 10.22 3.80 -2.22
C VAL A 70 11.55 4.06 -2.93
N ILE A 71 12.64 3.93 -2.19
CA ILE A 71 13.99 4.18 -2.67
C ILE A 71 14.86 2.93 -2.53
N SER A 72 15.95 2.89 -3.28
CA SER A 72 16.89 1.80 -3.22
C SER A 72 17.78 1.89 -1.97
N PRO A 73 18.38 0.77 -1.49
CA PRO A 73 19.34 0.82 -0.38
C PRO A 73 20.56 1.72 -0.66
N TYR A 74 20.95 1.87 -1.92
CA TYR A 74 22.03 2.77 -2.32
C TYR A 74 21.62 4.23 -2.14
N GLU A 75 20.46 4.61 -2.66
CA GLU A 75 19.91 5.96 -2.50
C GLU A 75 19.68 6.29 -1.01
N ALA A 76 19.16 5.33 -0.24
CA ALA A 76 18.95 5.50 1.20
C ALA A 76 20.25 5.83 1.94
N ARG A 77 21.35 5.13 1.60
CA ARG A 77 22.67 5.39 2.18
C ARG A 77 23.17 6.79 1.83
N GLU A 78 23.08 7.20 0.57
CA GLU A 78 23.56 8.51 0.11
C GLU A 78 22.72 9.67 0.68
N LEU A 79 21.41 9.48 0.86
CA LEU A 79 20.50 10.50 1.37
C LEU A 79 20.57 10.66 2.90
N GLN A 80 21.05 9.66 3.65
CA GLN A 80 21.08 9.70 5.12
C GLN A 80 21.66 11.00 5.70
N PRO A 81 22.82 11.52 5.26
CA PRO A 81 23.37 12.76 5.81
C PRO A 81 22.47 13.97 5.58
N ALA A 82 21.82 14.06 4.41
CA ALA A 82 20.91 15.16 4.07
C ALA A 82 19.61 15.06 4.86
N VAL A 83 19.02 13.87 4.96
CA VAL A 83 17.78 13.62 5.72
C VAL A 83 17.98 13.91 7.21
N ARG A 84 19.14 13.58 7.79
CA ARG A 84 19.48 13.91 9.19
C ARG A 84 19.49 15.41 9.48
N ARG A 85 19.65 16.26 8.47
CA ARG A 85 19.62 17.73 8.60
C ARG A 85 18.27 18.33 8.19
N SER A 86 17.41 17.55 7.53
CA SER A 86 16.14 18.00 7.03
C SER A 86 15.07 17.94 8.12
N THR A 87 14.28 19.01 8.22
CA THR A 87 13.12 19.11 9.11
C THR A 87 11.80 18.77 8.42
N ARG A 88 11.84 18.32 7.16
CA ARG A 88 10.64 18.04 6.35
C ARG A 88 10.55 16.61 5.84
N VAL A 89 11.62 15.84 5.99
CA VAL A 89 11.74 14.51 5.39
C VAL A 89 12.15 13.51 6.46
N THR A 90 11.57 12.32 6.40
CA THR A 90 11.98 11.18 7.23
C THR A 90 12.27 9.99 6.33
N LEU A 91 13.39 9.33 6.60
CA LEU A 91 13.74 8.05 6.00
C LEU A 91 13.36 6.95 6.98
N HIS A 92 12.54 6.01 6.54
CA HIS A 92 12.00 4.91 7.33
C HIS A 92 12.55 3.58 6.81
N LEU A 93 12.87 2.69 7.75
CA LEU A 93 12.96 1.25 7.49
C LEU A 93 11.57 0.64 7.62
N TYR A 94 11.18 -0.11 6.60
CA TYR A 94 9.88 -0.73 6.45
C TYR A 94 10.06 -2.23 6.18
N ALA A 95 9.13 -3.04 6.69
CA ALA A 95 9.02 -4.44 6.33
C ALA A 95 7.55 -4.83 6.20
N PRO A 96 7.11 -5.37 5.04
CA PRO A 96 5.77 -5.92 4.91
C PRO A 96 5.64 -7.17 5.78
N ARG A 97 4.45 -7.48 6.28
CA ARG A 97 4.19 -8.65 7.13
C ARG A 97 3.98 -9.93 6.29
N PRO A 98 4.94 -10.88 6.28
CA PRO A 98 4.82 -12.09 5.45
C PRO A 98 4.15 -13.24 6.20
N ASN A 99 4.18 -13.25 7.54
CA ASN A 99 3.58 -14.28 8.38
C ASN A 99 3.06 -13.69 9.71
N LEU A 100 2.17 -14.42 10.38
CA LEU A 100 1.57 -13.99 11.66
C LEU A 100 2.53 -14.08 12.85
N GLY A 101 3.58 -14.90 12.77
CA GLY A 101 4.54 -15.14 13.87
C GLY A 101 5.46 -13.95 14.18
N ILE A 102 5.45 -12.92 13.35
CA ILE A 102 6.17 -11.67 13.57
C ILE A 102 5.14 -10.56 13.82
N ARG A 103 5.41 -9.73 14.83
CA ARG A 103 4.66 -8.49 15.09
C ARG A 103 4.63 -7.64 13.81
N PRO A 104 3.53 -6.94 13.48
CA PRO A 104 3.50 -6.00 12.37
C PRO A 104 4.61 -4.94 12.46
N LEU A 105 5.39 -4.79 11.39
CA LEU A 105 6.51 -3.82 11.24
C LEU A 105 6.27 -2.85 10.07
N ASP A 106 5.04 -2.79 9.59
CA ASP A 106 4.58 -2.01 8.44
C ASP A 106 4.15 -0.58 8.82
N GLY A 107 4.27 -0.21 10.09
CA GLY A 107 3.87 1.09 10.65
C GLY A 107 4.81 2.27 10.37
N LEU A 108 5.94 2.06 9.67
CA LEU A 108 6.99 3.07 9.44
C LEU A 108 7.62 3.64 10.73
N ASP A 109 7.63 2.84 11.79
CA ASP A 109 8.15 3.18 13.12
C ASP A 109 9.34 2.31 13.57
N LEU A 110 9.74 1.32 12.75
CA LEU A 110 10.82 0.38 13.07
C LEU A 110 12.18 1.08 13.23
N TYR A 111 12.58 1.90 12.25
CA TYR A 111 13.81 2.70 12.32
C TYR A 111 13.66 3.94 11.45
N ASN A 112 13.80 5.11 12.06
CA ASN A 112 13.58 6.39 11.42
C ASN A 112 14.83 7.27 11.52
N VAL A 113 15.20 7.88 10.40
CA VAL A 113 16.26 8.89 10.31
C VAL A 113 15.60 10.21 9.92
N SER A 114 15.66 11.20 10.80
CA SER A 114 15.17 12.56 10.56
C SER A 114 15.69 13.55 11.61
N ALA A 115 15.68 14.84 11.29
CA ALA A 115 15.80 15.91 12.30
C ALA A 115 14.44 16.27 12.95
N ILE A 116 13.33 15.68 12.46
CA ILE A 116 11.98 15.94 12.96
C ILE A 116 11.82 15.30 14.34
N ARG A 117 11.42 16.11 15.33
CA ARG A 117 11.23 15.64 16.72
C ARG A 117 10.01 14.75 16.90
N MET A 118 8.98 14.95 16.07
CA MET A 118 7.73 14.19 16.12
C MET A 118 7.26 13.95 14.68
N SER A 119 7.57 12.77 14.15
CA SER A 119 7.11 12.40 12.82
C SER A 119 5.60 12.21 12.86
N PRO A 120 4.84 12.82 11.92
CA PRO A 120 3.42 12.59 11.85
C PRO A 120 3.12 11.13 11.50
N THR A 121 2.03 10.61 12.06
CA THR A 121 1.53 9.29 11.72
C THR A 121 1.08 9.28 10.25
N PRO A 122 1.52 8.32 9.43
CA PRO A 122 1.08 8.23 8.04
C PRO A 122 -0.43 7.94 7.97
N PRO A 123 -1.16 8.55 7.02
CA PRO A 123 -2.55 8.20 6.76
C PRO A 123 -2.72 6.70 6.46
N ILE A 124 -3.81 6.10 6.94
CA ILE A 124 -4.06 4.66 6.78
C ILE A 124 -4.14 4.24 5.31
N ASP A 125 -4.72 5.08 4.44
CA ASP A 125 -4.81 4.85 2.99
C ASP A 125 -3.42 4.69 2.37
N LEU A 126 -2.47 5.51 2.83
CA LEU A 126 -1.12 5.57 2.30
C LEU A 126 -0.31 4.33 2.71
N VAL A 127 -0.46 3.90 3.97
CA VAL A 127 0.11 2.63 4.46
C VAL A 127 -0.52 1.45 3.74
N THR A 128 -1.84 1.48 3.50
CA THR A 128 -2.56 0.42 2.77
C THR A 128 -2.02 0.27 1.35
N GLN A 129 -1.83 1.38 0.62
CA GLN A 129 -1.23 1.38 -0.71
C GLN A 129 0.21 0.85 -0.70
N LEU A 130 1.02 1.26 0.29
CA LEU A 130 2.38 0.76 0.46
C LEU A 130 2.39 -0.76 0.70
N ASN A 131 1.51 -1.25 1.57
CA ASN A 131 1.39 -2.67 1.91
C ASN A 131 0.98 -3.51 0.70
N LEU A 132 0.02 -3.03 -0.09
CA LEU A 132 -0.39 -3.65 -1.35
C LEU A 132 0.76 -3.70 -2.36
N PHE A 133 1.48 -2.58 -2.56
CA PHE A 133 2.63 -2.50 -3.46
C PHE A 133 3.79 -3.41 -3.03
N SER A 134 3.97 -3.56 -1.72
CA SER A 134 5.02 -4.37 -1.11
C SER A 134 4.69 -5.87 -1.09
N GLY A 135 3.45 -6.25 -1.39
CA GLY A 135 3.00 -7.64 -1.38
C GLY A 135 2.79 -8.22 0.02
N GLN A 136 2.42 -7.38 1.00
CA GLN A 136 2.10 -7.83 2.36
C GLN A 136 0.96 -8.86 2.34
N LEU A 137 1.07 -9.93 3.12
CA LEU A 137 0.13 -11.05 3.10
C LEU A 137 -0.86 -11.04 4.28
N TYR A 138 -0.44 -10.51 5.42
CA TYR A 138 -1.23 -10.46 6.64
C TYR A 138 -1.47 -9.02 7.09
N LEU A 139 -2.69 -8.76 7.56
CA LEU A 139 -3.12 -7.47 8.10
C LEU A 139 -3.15 -7.53 9.63
N LYS A 140 -3.08 -6.38 10.30
CA LYS A 140 -3.05 -6.32 11.78
C LYS A 140 -4.42 -6.32 12.43
N SER A 141 -5.47 -5.93 11.70
CA SER A 141 -6.81 -5.81 12.26
C SER A 141 -7.90 -5.87 11.19
N PHE A 142 -9.14 -6.12 11.64
CA PHE A 142 -10.32 -6.06 10.79
C PHE A 142 -10.51 -4.69 10.11
N SER A 143 -10.13 -3.61 10.79
CA SER A 143 -10.20 -2.26 10.22
C SER A 143 -9.28 -2.10 9.00
N GLU A 144 -8.12 -2.73 8.98
CA GLU A 144 -7.24 -2.73 7.80
C GLU A 144 -7.83 -3.54 6.66
N TYR A 145 -8.50 -4.65 6.97
CA TYR A 145 -9.23 -5.44 5.97
C TYR A 145 -10.31 -4.60 5.27
N VAL A 146 -11.14 -3.90 6.05
CA VAL A 146 -12.15 -2.98 5.49
C VAL A 146 -11.50 -1.91 4.63
N GLN A 147 -10.37 -1.35 5.07
CA GLN A 147 -9.64 -0.34 4.32
C GLN A 147 -9.09 -0.86 2.98
N VAL A 148 -8.53 -2.07 2.97
CA VAL A 148 -8.07 -2.75 1.75
C VAL A 148 -9.24 -2.95 0.79
N CYS A 149 -10.37 -3.49 1.28
CA CYS A 149 -11.55 -3.72 0.47
C CYS A 149 -12.11 -2.42 -0.12
N ASN A 150 -12.20 -1.34 0.67
CA ASN A 150 -12.63 -0.02 0.18
C ASN A 150 -11.67 0.51 -0.90
N THR A 151 -10.36 0.40 -0.69
CA THR A 151 -9.33 0.85 -1.65
C THR A 151 -9.45 0.10 -2.98
N LEU A 152 -9.69 -1.21 -2.93
CA LEU A 152 -9.77 -2.09 -4.08
C LEU A 152 -11.18 -2.21 -4.68
N ARG A 153 -12.18 -1.54 -4.09
CA ARG A 153 -13.60 -1.64 -4.45
C ARG A 153 -14.11 -3.10 -4.38
N LEU A 154 -13.71 -3.80 -3.33
CA LEU A 154 -14.16 -5.16 -3.01
C LEU A 154 -15.23 -5.13 -1.92
N ALA A 155 -16.14 -6.09 -1.98
CA ALA A 155 -17.11 -6.32 -0.94
C ALA A 155 -16.43 -6.90 0.31
N TRP A 156 -16.76 -6.31 1.46
CA TRP A 156 -16.33 -6.80 2.78
C TRP A 156 -17.51 -7.22 3.66
N LEU A 157 -18.74 -7.03 3.16
CA LEU A 157 -20.01 -7.51 3.72
C LEU A 157 -20.73 -8.37 2.67
N GLU A 158 -21.74 -9.10 3.13
CA GLU A 158 -22.66 -9.81 2.24
C GLU A 158 -23.35 -8.84 1.27
N ALA A 159 -23.70 -9.36 0.08
CA ALA A 159 -24.29 -8.56 -0.97
C ALA A 159 -25.69 -8.08 -0.56
N GLU A 160 -25.86 -6.76 -0.45
CA GLU A 160 -27.19 -6.16 -0.28
C GLU A 160 -28.05 -6.40 -1.53
N PRO A 161 -29.38 -6.60 -1.39
CA PRO A 161 -30.30 -6.74 -2.51
C PRO A 161 -30.18 -5.55 -3.49
N GLY A 162 -29.84 -5.84 -4.75
CA GLY A 162 -29.63 -4.81 -5.78
C GLY A 162 -28.17 -4.50 -6.09
N SER A 163 -27.22 -4.99 -5.28
CA SER A 163 -25.79 -4.94 -5.59
C SER A 163 -25.39 -6.04 -6.58
N SER A 164 -24.43 -5.74 -7.46
CA SER A 164 -23.84 -6.72 -8.38
C SER A 164 -22.36 -6.87 -8.05
N ILE A 165 -21.99 -8.05 -7.55
CA ILE A 165 -20.63 -8.41 -7.13
C ILE A 165 -20.10 -9.50 -8.06
N ALA A 166 -18.88 -9.31 -8.57
CA ALA A 166 -18.18 -10.31 -9.37
C ALA A 166 -17.68 -11.49 -8.51
N ALA A 167 -17.29 -12.59 -9.16
CA ALA A 167 -16.84 -13.80 -8.46
C ALA A 167 -15.58 -13.60 -7.59
N ASP A 168 -14.80 -12.55 -7.85
CA ASP A 168 -13.63 -12.16 -7.08
C ASP A 168 -13.94 -11.13 -5.97
N GLY A 169 -15.21 -10.84 -5.73
CA GLY A 169 -15.66 -9.88 -4.72
C GLY A 169 -15.72 -8.43 -5.20
N PHE A 170 -15.38 -8.12 -6.46
CA PHE A 170 -15.40 -6.75 -6.98
C PHE A 170 -16.82 -6.21 -7.15
N ILE A 171 -17.08 -5.01 -6.63
CA ILE A 171 -18.39 -4.36 -6.69
C ILE A 171 -18.58 -3.67 -8.05
N VAL A 172 -19.33 -4.33 -8.94
CA VAL A 172 -19.66 -3.82 -10.28
C VAL A 172 -20.75 -2.75 -10.21
N ARG A 173 -21.77 -3.00 -9.39
CA ARG A 173 -22.86 -2.04 -9.10
C ARG A 173 -23.19 -2.06 -7.63
N ASP A 174 -23.38 -0.88 -7.07
CA ASP A 174 -23.78 -0.69 -5.68
C ASP A 174 -25.29 -0.47 -5.60
N ALA A 175 -25.96 -1.05 -4.60
CA ALA A 175 -27.40 -0.90 -4.38
C ALA A 175 -27.82 0.58 -4.18
N ASP A 176 -26.92 1.41 -3.64
CA ASP A 176 -27.21 2.83 -3.36
C ASP A 176 -27.07 3.76 -4.59
N SER A 177 -26.77 3.19 -5.76
CA SER A 177 -26.55 3.93 -7.00
C SER A 177 -27.85 4.39 -7.68
N SER A 178 -28.54 5.34 -7.06
CA SER A 178 -29.44 6.30 -7.74
C SER A 178 -28.67 7.27 -8.68
N GLY A 179 -27.55 6.82 -9.26
CA GLY A 179 -26.62 7.64 -10.05
C GLY A 179 -25.53 8.34 -9.23
N ARG A 180 -25.39 8.05 -7.93
CA ARG A 180 -24.28 8.56 -7.10
C ARG A 180 -23.40 7.40 -6.65
N ILE A 181 -22.09 7.55 -6.90
CA ILE A 181 -21.04 6.72 -6.31
C ILE A 181 -21.19 6.79 -4.79
N PRO A 182 -21.07 5.67 -4.03
CA PRO A 182 -21.11 5.71 -2.58
C PRO A 182 -20.09 6.75 -2.11
N THR A 183 -20.55 7.72 -1.32
CA THR A 183 -19.75 8.87 -0.86
C THR A 183 -18.55 8.48 0.00
N THR A 184 -18.33 7.18 0.24
CA THR A 184 -17.22 6.59 1.00
C THR A 184 -16.21 5.84 0.12
N SER A 185 -16.49 5.57 -1.15
CA SER A 185 -15.57 4.88 -2.05
C SER A 185 -14.57 5.87 -2.65
N THR A 186 -13.38 5.97 -2.05
CA THR A 186 -12.22 6.70 -2.57
C THR A 186 -11.53 5.98 -3.75
N SER A 187 -12.06 4.83 -4.16
CA SER A 187 -11.47 3.97 -5.18
C SER A 187 -11.70 4.47 -6.60
N THR A 188 -10.63 4.52 -7.38
CA THR A 188 -10.58 4.90 -8.80
C THR A 188 -10.76 3.72 -9.76
N PHE A 189 -10.92 2.49 -9.24
CA PHE A 189 -11.01 1.28 -10.07
C PHE A 189 -12.35 1.15 -10.80
N LEU A 190 -12.28 1.06 -12.12
CA LEU A 190 -13.41 0.75 -13.01
C LEU A 190 -13.50 -0.76 -13.33
N GLN A 191 -12.39 -1.48 -13.14
CA GLN A 191 -12.27 -2.92 -13.34
C GLN A 191 -11.58 -3.55 -12.14
N SER A 192 -11.83 -4.83 -11.89
CA SER A 192 -11.25 -5.54 -10.75
C SER A 192 -9.71 -5.50 -10.77
N PRO A 193 -9.07 -5.01 -9.69
CA PRO A 193 -7.61 -5.05 -9.54
C PRO A 193 -7.09 -6.42 -9.12
N VAL A 194 -7.97 -7.35 -8.76
CA VAL A 194 -7.63 -8.65 -8.16
C VAL A 194 -6.69 -9.48 -9.04
N PRO A 195 -6.90 -9.64 -10.36
CA PRO A 195 -6.00 -10.46 -11.18
C PRO A 195 -4.55 -9.94 -11.20
N PHE A 196 -4.40 -8.61 -11.24
CA PHE A 196 -3.09 -7.98 -11.19
C PHE A 196 -2.44 -8.15 -9.81
N LEU A 197 -3.19 -7.94 -8.73
CA LEU A 197 -2.68 -8.09 -7.37
C LEU A 197 -2.30 -9.54 -7.05
N ARG A 198 -3.07 -10.53 -7.53
CA ARG A 198 -2.67 -11.95 -7.44
C ARG A 198 -1.35 -12.21 -8.15
N THR A 199 -1.18 -11.66 -9.35
CA THR A 199 0.08 -11.78 -10.11
C THR A 199 1.24 -11.15 -9.34
N LEU A 200 1.07 -9.90 -8.86
CA LEU A 200 2.07 -9.19 -8.07
C LEU A 200 2.44 -9.95 -6.79
N MET A 201 1.46 -10.39 -6.02
CA MET A 201 1.71 -11.03 -4.73
C MET A 201 2.27 -12.43 -4.91
N MET A 202 1.66 -13.28 -5.74
CA MET A 202 2.07 -14.68 -5.88
C MET A 202 3.35 -14.79 -6.70
N GLN A 203 3.40 -14.23 -7.91
CA GLN A 203 4.49 -14.49 -8.85
C GLN A 203 5.70 -13.59 -8.60
N ILE A 204 5.46 -12.31 -8.32
CA ILE A 204 6.53 -11.31 -8.24
C ILE A 204 7.10 -11.21 -6.82
N ARG A 205 6.25 -11.07 -5.80
CA ARG A 205 6.69 -10.80 -4.42
C ARG A 205 6.98 -12.06 -3.60
N ASN A 206 6.29 -13.17 -3.88
CA ASN A 206 6.40 -14.41 -3.12
C ASN A 206 6.87 -15.61 -3.97
N HIS A 207 7.58 -15.39 -5.08
CA HIS A 207 8.23 -16.46 -5.85
C HIS A 207 7.35 -17.67 -6.23
N CYS A 208 6.09 -17.42 -6.58
CA CYS A 208 5.06 -18.41 -6.90
C CYS A 208 4.59 -19.28 -5.71
N GLU A 209 4.79 -18.83 -4.47
CA GLU A 209 4.20 -19.48 -3.30
C GLU A 209 2.68 -19.27 -3.22
N GLU A 210 1.98 -20.28 -2.71
CA GLU A 210 0.53 -20.20 -2.46
C GLU A 210 0.24 -19.27 -1.28
N ILE A 211 -0.68 -18.32 -1.49
CA ILE A 211 -1.05 -17.33 -0.47
C ILE A 211 -2.46 -17.57 0.10
N ASP A 212 -3.15 -18.64 -0.29
CA ASP A 212 -4.58 -18.87 0.00
C ASP A 212 -4.92 -18.92 1.49
N LYS A 213 -3.94 -19.30 2.32
CA LYS A 213 -4.07 -19.36 3.79
C LYS A 213 -3.77 -18.03 4.49
N THR A 214 -3.56 -16.95 3.73
CA THR A 214 -3.27 -15.61 4.25
C THR A 214 -4.51 -14.72 4.19
N HIS A 215 -4.48 -13.57 4.88
CA HIS A 215 -5.58 -12.60 4.80
C HIS A 215 -5.72 -12.07 3.36
N MET A 216 -4.61 -11.72 2.71
CA MET A 216 -4.65 -11.28 1.31
C MET A 216 -5.09 -12.39 0.34
N GLY A 217 -4.73 -13.65 0.60
CA GLY A 217 -5.24 -14.77 -0.19
C GLY A 217 -6.75 -14.90 -0.12
N ALA A 218 -7.33 -14.75 1.08
CA ALA A 218 -8.77 -14.72 1.27
C ALA A 218 -9.44 -13.54 0.55
N ILE A 219 -8.91 -12.33 0.74
CA ILE A 219 -9.42 -11.10 0.11
C ILE A 219 -9.39 -11.21 -1.40
N LEU A 220 -8.24 -11.57 -1.96
CA LEU A 220 -8.07 -11.74 -3.39
C LEU A 220 -8.83 -12.98 -3.91
N GLY A 221 -9.18 -13.92 -3.05
CA GLY A 221 -10.04 -15.07 -3.35
C GLY A 221 -11.54 -14.76 -3.36
N GLY A 222 -11.95 -13.54 -3.00
CA GLY A 222 -13.36 -13.16 -2.86
C GLY A 222 -14.02 -13.71 -1.59
N ARG A 223 -13.23 -14.19 -0.61
CA ARG A 223 -13.73 -14.69 0.67
C ARG A 223 -13.87 -13.55 1.67
N LEU A 224 -15.04 -13.44 2.28
CA LEU A 224 -15.28 -12.50 3.38
C LEU A 224 -14.52 -12.95 4.63
N LEU A 225 -13.83 -12.01 5.26
CA LEU A 225 -13.21 -12.18 6.57
C LEU A 225 -14.11 -11.58 7.64
N CYS A 226 -14.05 -12.14 8.85
CA CYS A 226 -14.74 -11.68 10.04
C CYS A 226 -13.74 -11.15 11.08
N PRO A 227 -14.19 -10.39 12.10
CA PRO A 227 -13.30 -9.91 13.16
C PRO A 227 -12.50 -11.01 13.87
N SER A 228 -13.09 -12.20 14.03
CA SER A 228 -12.45 -13.38 14.62
C SER A 228 -11.23 -13.89 13.83
N ASP A 229 -11.13 -13.61 12.53
CA ASP A 229 -9.96 -13.99 11.73
C ASP A 229 -8.70 -13.17 12.09
N PHE A 230 -8.85 -12.11 12.90
CA PHE A 230 -7.76 -11.22 13.32
C PHE A 230 -7.43 -11.34 14.81
N GLU A 231 -8.09 -12.24 15.53
CA GLU A 231 -7.76 -12.53 16.92
C GLU A 231 -6.44 -13.32 16.96
N GLU A 232 -5.55 -12.98 17.92
CA GLU A 232 -4.30 -13.73 18.09
C GLU A 232 -4.62 -15.18 18.49
N PRO A 233 -3.93 -16.18 17.89
CA PRO A 233 -4.11 -17.59 18.27
C PRO A 233 -3.59 -17.90 19.68
#